data_AF-A0A1M7JF48-F1
#
_entry.id   AF-A0A1M7JF48-F1
#
_cell.length_a   1.000
_cell.length_b   1.000
_cell.length_c   1.000
_cell.angle_alpha   90.00
_cell.angle_beta   90.00
_cell.angle_gamma   90.00
#
_symmetry.space_group_name_H-M   'P 1'
#
loop_
_entity.id
_entity.type
_entity.pdbx_description
1 polymer ?
#
loop_
_entity_poly.entity_id
_entity_poly.type
_entity_poly.pdbx_seq_one_letter_code
_entity_poly.pdbx_strand_id
1 'polypeptide(L)'
;MAGFISVHIDDFTPCLKDNSTGELVDTEVVRIRRSSFLSKYNKQNGWYVNWGSLAKNSEIYALVVKGTVDIQGLVSLQNNSDAKAIYIQWMCSAPQNNKLLTENIKYSGVGGHLFAIAGKKSEDYGYNGDVFGFAASEKLLGHYVEKLGAVPICMLHQFHFGIFSEQMKNIMEVYTYDWTDEEI
;
A
#
# COMPACT_ATOMS: atom_id res chain seq x y z
N MET A 1 -13.81 -4.24 -12.38
CA MET A 1 -12.51 -4.94 -12.35
C MET A 1 -12.16 -5.07 -10.87
N ALA A 2 -12.09 -6.29 -10.33
CA ALA A 2 -11.56 -6.48 -8.98
C ALA A 2 -10.12 -5.95 -8.98
N GLY A 3 -9.78 -5.12 -8.00
CA GLY A 3 -8.41 -4.65 -7.86
C GLY A 3 -7.65 -5.56 -6.89
N PHE A 4 -6.32 -5.56 -6.97
CA PHE A 4 -5.50 -6.54 -6.28
C PHE A 4 -4.39 -5.88 -5.47
N ILE A 5 -4.18 -6.39 -4.25
CA ILE A 5 -3.10 -6.03 -3.35
C ILE A 5 -1.97 -7.05 -3.55
N SER A 6 -0.86 -6.62 -4.15
CA SER A 6 0.24 -7.50 -4.60
C SER A 6 1.55 -7.33 -3.83
N VAL A 7 1.54 -6.58 -2.72
CA VAL A 7 2.75 -6.29 -1.95
C VAL A 7 3.16 -7.45 -1.05
N HIS A 8 4.45 -7.61 -0.81
CA HIS A 8 4.95 -8.56 0.18
C HIS A 8 5.26 -7.83 1.49
N ILE A 9 4.95 -8.46 2.63
CA ILE A 9 5.35 -7.96 3.97
C ILE A 9 6.65 -8.65 4.36
N ASP A 10 7.77 -7.96 4.24
CA ASP A 10 9.10 -8.48 4.57
C ASP A 10 9.49 -8.14 6.01
N ASP A 11 10.03 -6.94 6.22
CA ASP A 11 10.47 -6.45 7.51
C ASP A 11 9.53 -5.34 8.00
N PHE A 12 9.31 -5.30 9.30
CA PHE A 12 8.64 -4.18 9.97
C PHE A 12 9.71 -3.18 10.41
N THR A 13 9.98 -2.20 9.55
CA THR A 13 10.99 -1.16 9.78
C THR A 13 10.33 0.21 9.92
N PRO A 14 10.79 1.09 10.82
CA PRO A 14 10.15 2.39 11.02
C PRO A 14 10.08 3.26 9.75
N CYS A 15 11.12 3.18 8.92
CA CYS A 15 11.22 3.79 7.59
C CYS A 15 11.64 2.70 6.58
N LEU A 16 12.11 3.05 5.38
CA LEU A 16 12.61 2.04 4.45
C LEU A 16 14.03 1.61 4.82
N LYS A 17 14.35 0.31 4.69
CA LYS A 17 15.73 -0.18 4.86
C LYS A 17 16.35 -0.49 3.51
N ASP A 18 17.44 0.17 3.14
CA ASP A 18 18.22 -0.19 1.97
C ASP A 18 18.89 -1.55 2.21
N ASN A 19 18.59 -2.55 1.38
CA ASN A 19 19.10 -3.91 1.59
C ASN A 19 20.57 -4.07 1.21
N SER A 20 21.15 -3.13 0.47
CA SER A 20 22.57 -3.17 0.10
C SER A 20 23.46 -2.60 1.19
N THR A 21 23.01 -1.54 1.89
CA THR A 21 23.79 -0.86 2.93
C THR A 21 23.32 -1.19 4.35
N GLY A 22 22.07 -1.63 4.52
CA GLY A 22 21.41 -1.77 5.81
C GLY A 22 20.91 -0.46 6.41
N GLU A 23 21.10 0.67 5.71
CA GLU A 23 20.72 1.99 6.20
C GLU A 23 19.21 2.20 6.17
N LEU A 24 18.74 2.96 7.16
CA LEU A 24 17.39 3.43 7.26
C LEU A 24 17.24 4.74 6.47
N VAL A 25 16.23 4.79 5.60
CA VAL A 25 15.97 5.89 4.67
C VAL A 25 14.60 6.46 4.97
N ASP A 26 14.58 7.75 5.32
CA ASP A 26 13.36 8.48 5.62
C ASP A 26 12.41 8.51 4.41
N THR A 27 11.11 8.50 4.70
CA THR A 27 10.06 8.46 3.70
C THR A 27 9.02 9.54 3.90
N GLU A 28 8.42 9.93 2.78
CA GLU A 28 7.29 10.85 2.72
C GLU A 28 6.12 10.19 2.00
N VAL A 29 4.91 10.63 2.34
CA VAL A 29 3.68 10.20 1.69
C VAL A 29 3.11 11.38 0.91
N VAL A 30 2.98 11.19 -0.39
CA VAL A 30 2.52 12.22 -1.32
C VAL A 30 1.20 11.78 -1.96
N ARG A 31 0.20 12.67 -1.97
CA ARG A 31 -1.04 12.43 -2.71
C ARG A 31 -0.84 12.81 -4.18
N ILE A 32 -1.18 11.90 -5.08
CA ILE A 32 -1.06 12.12 -6.52
C ILE A 32 -2.46 12.22 -7.13
N ARG A 33 -2.78 13.38 -7.72
CA ARG A 33 -4.04 13.66 -8.43
C ARG A 33 -3.86 13.68 -9.94
N ARG A 34 -2.70 14.11 -10.46
CA ARG A 34 -2.50 14.27 -11.91
C ARG A 34 -2.47 12.92 -12.62
N SER A 35 -3.56 12.56 -13.32
CA SER A 35 -3.65 11.31 -14.09
C SER A 35 -2.57 11.16 -15.15
N SER A 36 -2.10 12.25 -15.75
CA SER A 36 -1.01 12.22 -16.72
C SER A 36 0.32 11.81 -16.08
N PHE A 37 0.59 12.25 -14.85
CA PHE A 37 1.74 11.78 -14.08
C PHE A 37 1.59 10.29 -13.75
N LEU A 38 0.42 9.89 -13.23
CA LEU A 38 0.14 8.50 -12.88
C LEU A 38 0.17 7.53 -14.06
N SER A 39 -0.14 7.98 -15.28
CA SER A 39 -0.07 7.13 -16.48
C SER A 39 1.33 6.61 -16.81
N LYS A 40 2.37 7.24 -16.23
CA LYS A 40 3.75 6.75 -16.30
C LYS A 40 3.95 5.45 -15.53
N TYR A 41 3.07 5.11 -14.58
CA TYR A 41 3.11 3.88 -13.80
C TYR A 41 2.05 2.94 -14.34
N ASN A 42 2.48 1.94 -15.10
CA ASN A 42 1.60 1.09 -15.90
C ASN A 42 2.09 -0.37 -15.98
N LYS A 43 1.35 -1.20 -16.71
CA LYS A 43 1.69 -2.62 -16.88
C LYS A 43 3.03 -2.82 -17.57
N GLN A 44 3.37 -1.96 -18.53
CA GLN A 44 4.57 -2.08 -19.35
C GLN A 44 5.86 -1.90 -18.55
N ASN A 45 5.79 -1.21 -17.40
CA ASN A 45 6.93 -1.00 -16.51
C ASN A 45 6.72 -1.59 -15.11
N GLY A 46 5.93 -2.66 -14.98
CA GLY A 46 5.89 -3.47 -13.76
C GLY A 46 4.94 -2.99 -12.66
N TRP A 47 4.08 -2.01 -12.90
CA TRP A 47 3.11 -1.50 -11.92
C TRP A 47 1.72 -2.15 -12.00
N TYR A 48 1.59 -3.23 -12.79
CA TYR A 48 0.43 -4.11 -12.98
C TYR A 48 -0.89 -3.52 -13.49
N VAL A 49 -1.07 -2.21 -13.42
CA VAL A 49 -2.27 -1.51 -13.88
C VAL A 49 -1.89 -0.10 -14.32
N ASN A 50 -2.66 0.50 -15.22
CA ASN A 50 -2.50 1.92 -15.53
C ASN A 50 -3.05 2.75 -14.37
N TRP A 51 -2.16 3.27 -13.52
CA TRP A 51 -2.54 4.00 -12.31
C TRP A 51 -3.30 5.30 -12.62
N GLY A 52 -3.04 5.93 -13.77
CA GLY A 52 -3.78 7.12 -14.21
C GLY A 52 -5.28 6.88 -14.41
N SER A 53 -5.67 5.64 -14.69
CA SER A 53 -7.09 5.26 -14.81
C SER A 53 -7.80 5.11 -13.47
N LEU A 54 -7.07 4.82 -12.39
CA LEU A 54 -7.62 4.59 -11.05
C LEU A 54 -7.98 5.91 -10.35
N ALA A 55 -7.22 6.96 -10.61
CA ALA A 55 -7.43 8.30 -10.04
C ALA A 55 -8.80 8.92 -10.36
N LYS A 56 -9.56 8.35 -11.30
CA LYS A 56 -10.93 8.78 -11.61
C LYS A 56 -11.91 8.54 -10.47
N ASN A 57 -11.69 7.47 -9.70
CA ASN A 57 -12.64 6.98 -8.69
C ASN A 57 -11.99 6.69 -7.33
N SER A 58 -10.69 6.97 -7.17
CA SER A 58 -9.91 6.62 -5.99
C SER A 58 -8.89 7.72 -5.67
N GLU A 59 -8.56 7.86 -4.39
CA GLU A 59 -7.41 8.65 -3.96
C GLU A 59 -6.14 7.81 -4.13
N ILE A 60 -5.11 8.37 -4.76
CA ILE A 60 -3.83 7.68 -4.96
C ILE A 60 -2.77 8.32 -4.07
N TYR A 61 -2.07 7.50 -3.31
CA TYR A 61 -0.96 7.90 -2.45
C TYR A 61 0.30 7.15 -2.85
N ALA A 62 1.43 7.85 -2.79
CA ALA A 62 2.75 7.34 -3.08
C ALA A 62 3.64 7.37 -1.84
N LEU A 63 4.35 6.27 -1.61
CA LEU A 63 5.48 6.24 -0.69
C LEU A 63 6.74 6.63 -1.47
N VAL A 64 7.41 7.70 -1.04
CA VAL A 64 8.63 8.20 -1.67
C VAL A 64 9.77 8.27 -0.66
N VAL A 65 11.01 8.22 -1.13
CA VAL A 65 12.17 8.57 -0.30
C VAL A 65 12.15 10.08 -0.07
N LYS A 66 12.28 10.50 1.19
CA LYS A 66 12.20 11.90 1.61
C LYS A 66 13.17 12.79 0.83
N GLY A 67 12.67 13.92 0.35
CA GLY A 67 13.47 14.87 -0.45
C GLY A 67 13.76 14.41 -1.88
N THR A 68 13.09 13.36 -2.36
CA THR A 68 13.19 12.87 -3.75
C THR A 68 11.81 12.67 -4.37
N VAL A 69 11.76 12.41 -5.67
CA VAL A 69 10.53 11.98 -6.39
C VAL A 69 10.51 10.49 -6.68
N ASP A 70 11.39 9.72 -6.02
CA ASP A 70 11.57 8.30 -6.27
C ASP A 70 10.50 7.47 -5.55
N ILE A 71 9.42 7.17 -6.29
CA ILE A 71 8.30 6.36 -5.79
C ILE A 71 8.74 4.91 -5.54
N GLN A 72 8.55 4.46 -4.30
CA GLN A 72 8.84 3.10 -3.85
C GLN A 72 7.60 2.22 -3.75
N GLY A 73 6.41 2.80 -3.73
CA GLY A 73 5.14 2.09 -3.74
C GLY A 73 3.95 3.01 -3.97
N LEU A 74 2.84 2.44 -4.46
CA LEU A 74 1.59 3.15 -4.71
C LEU A 74 0.42 2.40 -4.07
N VAL A 75 -0.56 3.17 -3.59
CA VAL A 75 -1.83 2.66 -3.06
C VAL A 75 -3.01 3.48 -3.57
N SER A 76 -4.08 2.79 -3.98
CA SER A 76 -5.35 3.35 -4.46
C SER A 76 -6.46 3.06 -3.46
N LEU A 77 -7.04 4.11 -2.88
CA LEU A 77 -7.96 4.04 -1.76
C LEU A 77 -9.33 4.62 -2.12
N GLN A 78 -10.39 3.95 -1.68
CA GLN A 78 -11.76 4.43 -1.79
C GLN A 78 -12.40 4.45 -0.41
N ASN A 79 -13.00 5.59 -0.05
CA ASN A 79 -13.85 5.67 1.14
C ASN A 79 -15.10 4.80 0.94
N ASN A 80 -15.34 3.85 1.85
CA ASN A 80 -16.58 3.09 1.89
C ASN A 80 -17.29 3.33 3.23
N SER A 81 -18.19 4.32 3.22
CA SER A 81 -18.93 4.74 4.41
C SER A 81 -19.91 3.71 4.94
N ASP A 82 -20.42 2.84 4.07
CA ASP A 82 -21.38 1.79 4.44
C ASP A 82 -20.68 0.68 5.22
N ALA A 83 -19.48 0.31 4.76
CA ALA A 83 -18.62 -0.64 5.46
C ALA A 83 -17.90 -0.03 6.67
N LYS A 84 -17.92 1.30 6.83
CA LYS A 84 -17.11 2.05 7.81
C LYS A 84 -15.64 1.65 7.75
N ALA A 85 -15.11 1.57 6.53
CA ALA A 85 -13.73 1.14 6.27
C ALA A 85 -13.23 1.74 4.95
N ILE A 86 -11.92 1.72 4.75
CA ILE A 86 -11.30 2.05 3.45
C ILE A 86 -11.22 0.79 2.60
N TYR A 87 -11.73 0.88 1.36
CA TYR A 87 -11.47 -0.12 0.35
C TYR A 87 -10.13 0.17 -0.34
N ILE A 88 -9.20 -0.77 -0.23
CA ILE A 88 -7.94 -0.74 -0.96
C ILE A 88 -8.19 -1.37 -2.34
N GLN A 89 -8.32 -0.52 -3.34
CA GLN A 89 -8.56 -0.97 -4.71
C GLN A 89 -7.30 -1.59 -5.31
N TRP A 90 -6.16 -0.94 -5.19
CA TRP A 90 -4.88 -1.44 -5.71
C TRP A 90 -3.74 -1.06 -4.77
N MET A 91 -2.76 -1.94 -4.64
CA MET A 91 -1.56 -1.67 -3.86
C MET A 91 -0.39 -2.43 -4.47
N CYS A 92 0.70 -1.72 -4.79
CA CYS A 92 1.86 -2.30 -5.45
C CYS A 92 3.15 -1.60 -5.02
N SER A 93 4.20 -2.37 -4.78
CA SER A 93 5.57 -1.85 -4.64
C SER A 93 6.12 -1.46 -6.02
N ALA A 94 7.07 -0.53 -6.04
CA ALA A 94 7.83 -0.26 -7.25
C ALA A 94 8.54 -1.53 -7.75
N PRO A 95 8.79 -1.69 -9.06
CA PRO A 95 9.33 -2.93 -9.62
C PRO A 95 10.61 -3.43 -8.95
N GLN A 96 11.50 -2.53 -8.54
CA GLN A 96 12.75 -2.85 -7.83
C GLN A 96 12.55 -3.36 -6.38
N ASN A 97 11.36 -3.19 -5.82
CA ASN A 97 10.97 -3.66 -4.49
C ASN A 97 9.90 -4.76 -4.54
N ASN A 98 9.66 -5.32 -5.73
CA ASN A 98 8.58 -6.27 -5.95
C ASN A 98 9.12 -7.69 -6.08
N LYS A 99 8.87 -8.53 -5.08
CA LYS A 99 9.35 -9.93 -5.01
C LYS A 99 8.80 -10.84 -6.10
N LEU A 100 7.78 -10.41 -6.85
CA LEU A 100 7.29 -11.15 -8.02
C LEU A 100 8.04 -10.79 -9.31
N LEU A 101 8.82 -9.70 -9.31
CA LEU A 101 9.54 -9.18 -10.48
C LEU A 101 11.06 -9.25 -10.33
N THR A 102 11.58 -9.21 -9.10
CA THR A 102 13.01 -9.26 -8.82
C THR A 102 13.30 -10.05 -7.54
N GLU A 103 14.43 -10.75 -7.53
CA GLU A 103 14.99 -11.37 -6.32
C GLU A 103 15.87 -10.39 -5.52
N ASN A 104 16.41 -9.36 -6.20
CA ASN A 104 17.23 -8.32 -5.60
C ASN A 104 16.35 -7.13 -5.22
N ILE A 105 15.80 -7.17 -4.01
CA ILE A 105 14.93 -6.12 -3.47
C ILE A 105 15.78 -4.96 -2.98
N LYS A 106 15.53 -3.74 -3.50
CA LYS A 106 16.27 -2.55 -3.08
C LYS A 106 15.94 -2.12 -1.65
N TYR A 107 14.65 -1.92 -1.36
CA TYR A 107 14.17 -1.49 -0.04
C TYR A 107 13.22 -2.52 0.59
N SER A 108 13.48 -2.83 1.86
CA SER A 108 12.52 -3.55 2.72
C SER A 108 11.59 -2.56 3.44
N GLY A 109 10.41 -3.03 3.86
CA GLY A 109 9.43 -2.24 4.61
C GLY A 109 8.36 -1.55 3.76
N VAL A 110 8.41 -1.67 2.42
CA VAL A 110 7.46 -0.99 1.50
C VAL A 110 6.02 -1.47 1.72
N GLY A 111 5.81 -2.78 1.80
CA GLY A 111 4.45 -3.36 1.85
C GLY A 111 3.69 -2.96 3.11
N GLY A 112 4.34 -3.08 4.28
CA GLY A 112 3.71 -2.69 5.54
C GLY A 112 3.48 -1.18 5.65
N HIS A 113 4.38 -0.35 5.10
CA HIS A 113 4.16 1.10 4.97
C HIS A 113 2.88 1.43 4.21
N LEU A 114 2.66 0.79 3.06
CA LEU A 114 1.46 1.05 2.26
C LEU A 114 0.18 0.66 3.00
N PHE A 115 0.20 -0.39 3.81
CA PHE A 115 -0.91 -0.73 4.71
C PHE A 115 -1.09 0.32 5.82
N ALA A 116 -0.01 0.81 6.44
CA ALA A 116 -0.07 1.86 7.44
C ALA A 116 -0.67 3.16 6.88
N ILE A 117 -0.31 3.53 5.64
CA ILE A 117 -0.91 4.67 4.92
C ILE A 117 -2.42 4.48 4.76
N ALA A 118 -2.86 3.29 4.36
CA ALA A 118 -4.29 2.97 4.21
C ALA A 118 -5.03 3.02 5.55
N GLY A 119 -4.44 2.47 6.62
CA GLY A 119 -4.95 2.54 7.98
C GLY A 119 -5.09 3.98 8.46
N LYS A 120 -4.07 4.81 8.26
CA LYS A 120 -4.10 6.21 8.65
C LYS A 120 -5.21 6.98 7.92
N LYS A 121 -5.37 6.75 6.62
CA LYS A 121 -6.50 7.32 5.87
C LYS A 121 -7.85 6.87 6.43
N SER A 122 -7.96 5.62 6.86
CA SER A 122 -9.18 5.12 7.50
C SER A 122 -9.48 5.83 8.83
N GLU A 123 -8.47 6.10 9.66
CA GLU A 123 -8.63 6.94 10.85
C GLU A 123 -9.08 8.36 10.53
N ASP A 124 -8.54 8.98 9.48
CA ASP A 124 -8.94 10.34 9.06
C ASP A 124 -10.42 10.41 8.67
N TYR A 125 -11.00 9.30 8.19
CA TYR A 125 -12.43 9.18 7.92
C TYR A 125 -13.26 8.73 9.14
N GLY A 126 -12.65 8.49 10.30
CA GLY A 126 -13.31 8.09 11.54
C GLY A 126 -13.65 6.60 11.63
N TYR A 127 -12.86 5.75 10.97
CA TYR A 127 -13.12 4.30 10.83
C TYR A 127 -12.12 3.42 11.61
N ASN A 128 -11.41 3.97 12.60
CA ASN A 128 -10.49 3.23 13.49
C ASN A 128 -9.40 2.41 12.78
N GLY A 129 -8.97 2.84 11.59
CA GLY A 129 -7.95 2.11 10.82
C GLY A 129 -8.50 0.96 9.98
N ASP A 130 -9.81 0.69 9.99
CA ASP A 130 -10.37 -0.48 9.31
C ASP A 130 -10.19 -0.39 7.79
N VAL A 131 -9.63 -1.45 7.20
CA VAL A 131 -9.43 -1.55 5.74
C VAL A 131 -9.84 -2.91 5.23
N PHE A 132 -10.21 -2.98 3.96
CA PHE A 132 -10.46 -4.25 3.27
C PHE A 132 -10.06 -4.19 1.80
N GLY A 133 -9.89 -5.36 1.20
CA GLY A 133 -9.54 -5.48 -0.21
C GLY A 133 -9.36 -6.94 -0.63
N PHE A 134 -8.75 -7.14 -1.79
CA PHE A 134 -8.53 -8.47 -2.34
C PHE A 134 -7.04 -8.73 -2.49
N ALA A 135 -6.55 -9.83 -1.91
CA ALA A 135 -5.19 -10.27 -2.14
C ALA A 135 -5.05 -10.74 -3.60
N ALA A 136 -3.87 -10.51 -4.20
CA ALA A 136 -3.63 -10.91 -5.59
C ALA A 136 -3.55 -12.44 -5.80
N SER A 137 -3.36 -13.20 -4.72
CA SER A 137 -3.32 -14.67 -4.74
C SER A 137 -3.62 -15.25 -3.36
N GLU A 138 -3.91 -16.55 -3.32
CA GLU A 138 -4.05 -17.32 -2.08
C GLU A 138 -2.78 -17.24 -1.20
N LYS A 139 -1.60 -17.34 -1.82
CA LYS A 139 -0.31 -17.21 -1.11
C LYS A 139 -0.19 -15.85 -0.40
N LEU A 140 -0.60 -14.76 -1.07
CA LEU A 140 -0.58 -13.43 -0.47
C LEU A 140 -1.63 -13.27 0.62
N LEU A 141 -2.82 -13.86 0.45
CA LEU A 141 -3.81 -13.88 1.52
C LEU A 141 -3.25 -14.55 2.78
N GLY A 142 -2.69 -15.76 2.64
CA GLY A 142 -2.06 -16.47 3.76
C GLY A 142 -0.92 -15.66 4.40
N HIS A 143 -0.13 -14.98 3.59
CA HIS A 143 0.93 -14.09 4.05
C HIS A 143 0.41 -12.90 4.88
N TYR A 144 -0.68 -12.26 4.45
CA TYR A 144 -1.29 -11.17 5.21
C TYR A 144 -1.95 -11.66 6.51
N VAL A 145 -2.56 -12.85 6.50
CA VAL A 145 -3.09 -13.46 7.73
C VAL A 145 -1.96 -13.68 8.74
N GLU A 146 -0.83 -14.25 8.29
CA GLU A 146 0.32 -14.54 9.16
C GLU A 146 1.01 -13.27 9.67
N LYS A 147 1.29 -12.31 8.78
CA LYS A 147 2.13 -11.14 9.11
C LYS A 147 1.36 -9.95 9.66
N LEU A 148 0.10 -9.77 9.26
CA LEU A 148 -0.68 -8.57 9.57
C LEU A 148 -1.91 -8.87 10.44
N GLY A 149 -2.15 -10.14 10.79
CA GLY A 149 -3.39 -10.53 11.47
C GLY A 149 -4.63 -10.28 10.61
N ALA A 150 -4.49 -10.29 9.27
CA ALA A 150 -5.60 -10.11 8.37
C ALA A 150 -6.67 -11.19 8.57
N VAL A 151 -7.94 -10.80 8.42
CA VAL A 151 -9.09 -11.70 8.57
C VAL A 151 -9.65 -12.01 7.17
N PRO A 152 -9.64 -13.27 6.71
CA PRO A 152 -10.34 -13.67 5.49
C PRO A 152 -11.84 -13.43 5.65
N ILE A 153 -12.43 -12.66 4.76
CA ILE A 153 -13.87 -12.36 4.73
C ILE A 153 -14.58 -13.30 3.74
N CYS A 154 -13.94 -13.58 2.60
CA CYS A 154 -14.39 -14.52 1.56
C CYS A 154 -15.82 -14.29 0.98
N MET A 155 -16.50 -13.19 1.32
CA MET A 155 -17.88 -12.95 0.87
C MET A 155 -18.01 -12.57 -0.61
N LEU A 156 -17.17 -11.65 -1.09
CA LEU A 156 -17.26 -11.13 -2.48
C LEU A 156 -16.32 -11.87 -3.45
N HIS A 157 -15.26 -12.48 -2.91
CA HIS A 157 -14.26 -13.24 -3.64
C HIS A 157 -13.45 -14.09 -2.64
N GLN A 158 -12.91 -15.22 -3.06
CA GLN A 158 -12.11 -16.13 -2.21
C GLN A 158 -10.87 -15.48 -1.57
N PHE A 159 -10.37 -14.38 -2.15
CA PHE A 159 -9.21 -13.62 -1.63
C PHE A 159 -9.60 -12.32 -0.92
N HIS A 160 -10.88 -12.16 -0.60
CA HIS A 160 -11.38 -10.99 0.13
C HIS A 160 -10.95 -11.06 1.59
N PHE A 161 -10.31 -10.01 2.09
CA PHE A 161 -9.85 -9.90 3.47
C PHE A 161 -10.00 -8.48 4.02
N GLY A 162 -9.93 -8.35 5.33
CA GLY A 162 -9.81 -7.07 6.02
C GLY A 162 -8.78 -7.09 7.14
N ILE A 163 -8.37 -5.92 7.57
CA ILE A 163 -7.53 -5.70 8.76
C ILE A 163 -8.27 -4.66 9.59
N PHE A 164 -8.50 -4.98 10.86
CA PHE A 164 -9.45 -4.24 11.69
C PHE A 164 -8.83 -3.79 13.00
N SER A 165 -9.15 -2.55 13.38
CA SER A 165 -8.98 -1.96 14.70
C SER A 165 -7.58 -2.20 15.28
N GLU A 166 -7.44 -3.01 16.33
CA GLU A 166 -6.16 -3.25 17.01
C GLU A 166 -5.07 -3.79 16.08
N GLN A 167 -5.43 -4.64 15.11
CA GLN A 167 -4.42 -5.17 14.18
C GLN A 167 -3.85 -4.07 13.29
N MET A 168 -4.70 -3.16 12.78
CA MET A 168 -4.20 -2.02 12.01
C MET A 168 -3.40 -1.06 12.89
N LYS A 169 -3.86 -0.81 14.12
CA LYS A 169 -3.13 0.06 15.05
C LYS A 169 -1.71 -0.46 15.32
N ASN A 170 -1.54 -1.76 15.56
CA ASN A 170 -0.23 -2.37 15.74
C ASN A 170 0.67 -2.22 14.50
N ILE A 171 0.10 -2.32 13.30
CA ILE A 171 0.84 -2.08 12.05
C ILE A 171 1.27 -0.61 11.98
N MET A 172 0.36 0.33 12.23
CA MET A 172 0.64 1.76 12.14
C MET A 172 1.70 2.22 13.15
N GLU A 173 1.72 1.66 14.37
CA GLU A 173 2.70 2.01 15.41
C GLU A 173 4.16 1.68 15.05
N VAL A 174 4.38 0.77 14.10
CA VAL A 174 5.73 0.44 13.61
C VAL A 174 6.31 1.59 12.79
N TYR A 175 5.50 2.27 11.98
CA TYR A 175 5.96 3.10 10.87
C TYR A 175 5.96 4.59 11.21
N THR A 176 7.03 5.28 10.83
CA THR A 176 7.22 6.72 10.99
C THR A 176 7.44 7.35 9.62
N TYR A 177 6.57 8.28 9.24
CA TYR A 177 6.65 8.98 7.95
C TYR A 177 5.91 10.32 8.02
N ASP A 178 6.35 11.26 7.19
CA ASP A 178 5.73 12.57 7.09
C ASP A 178 4.69 12.57 5.97
N TRP A 179 3.52 13.17 6.25
CA TRP A 179 2.55 13.52 5.23
C TRP A 179 2.90 14.89 4.67
N THR A 180 3.06 14.98 3.36
CA THR A 180 3.27 16.28 2.73
C THR A 180 1.92 16.91 2.36
N ASP A 181 1.82 18.23 2.50
CA ASP A 181 0.72 19.00 1.91
C ASP A 181 0.89 19.18 0.39
N GLU A 182 2.01 18.68 -0.15
CA GLU A 182 2.31 18.72 -1.57
C GLU A 182 1.44 17.72 -2.34
N GLU A 183 0.80 18.22 -3.40
CA GLU A 183 -0.07 17.42 -4.24
C GLU A 183 0.49 17.41 -5.67
N ILE A 184 0.76 16.21 -6.18
CA ILE A 184 1.26 16.01 -7.54
C ILE A 184 0.08 15.88 -8.49
#